data_AF-A0AAX0KWY8-F1
#
_entry.id   AF-A0AAX0KWY8-F1
#
_cell.length_a   1.000
_cell.length_b   1.000
_cell.length_c   1.000
_cell.angle_alpha   90.00
_cell.angle_beta   90.00
_cell.angle_gamma   90.00
#
_symmetry.space_group_name_H-M   'P 1'
#
loop_
_entity.id
_entity.type
_entity.pdbx_description
1 polymer ?
#
loop_
_entity_poly.entity_id
_entity_poly.type
_entity_poly.pdbx_seq_one_letter_code
_entity_poly.pdbx_strand_id
1 'polypeptide(L)'
;MCSARLVTCFAVLLALSPITTHAQDGPVTAKIARSEAPAADPISARIGAEGIAPVLADLQSQDALDPKDRFALGGLEFLASLEATMRWQLEAGGARVLMPFVGNLPGRRDAPRETFTADAVPRESEALIAGMDRAKTALDGLADGPEFGLAIDLNDLWFDLNGNGTRDDGEDAVTLLRGAFMPRAPEAEAGASRIVRFDNADAAWLSAYTHLVSGVGELILAFDPEPAIARVMATYAKLVDARDKAMGTGQATSLDGLMMFSFIDPAAAVLDMLHQQPDPTRTRAARDHWLAMIADNRQFWDLAEAETDNQAEWIPSDAQDQALGVEFPDGLGETWRGVLSDGEALLTSEKSFPFWRVPVGVDLGAWLENPTPLPLTGVVQGWALDPYFTDTPMLTPENWTRFSRLVGGRTGMMMFTLN
;
A
#
# COMPACT_ATOMS: atom_id res chain seq x y z
N MET A 1 -24.01 21.53 7.88
CA MET A 1 -24.11 20.27 7.11
C MET A 1 -23.47 20.47 5.73
N CYS A 2 -22.14 20.47 5.64
CA CYS A 2 -21.42 20.50 4.34
C CYS A 2 -19.90 20.23 4.49
N SER A 3 -19.46 19.42 5.46
CA SER A 3 -18.04 19.37 5.85
C SER A 3 -17.39 17.97 5.84
N ALA A 4 -18.00 16.98 5.18
CA ALA A 4 -17.47 15.60 5.15
C ALA A 4 -17.14 15.09 3.73
N ARG A 5 -17.05 15.98 2.73
CA ARG A 5 -16.80 15.59 1.33
C ARG A 5 -15.48 16.08 0.73
N LEU A 6 -14.70 16.92 1.41
CA LEU A 6 -13.50 17.50 0.80
C LEU A 6 -12.26 16.59 0.80
N VAL A 7 -12.11 15.70 1.78
CA VAL A 7 -10.97 14.74 1.83
C VAL A 7 -11.18 13.56 0.88
N THR A 8 -12.44 13.30 0.49
CA THR A 8 -12.79 12.25 -0.48
C THR A 8 -12.71 12.72 -1.94
N CYS A 9 -12.53 14.03 -2.19
CA CYS A 9 -12.63 14.59 -3.55
C CYS A 9 -11.44 14.27 -4.46
N PHE A 10 -10.28 13.86 -3.95
CA PHE A 10 -9.19 13.38 -4.82
C PHE A 10 -9.34 11.91 -5.22
N ALA A 11 -10.18 11.14 -4.51
CA ALA A 11 -10.46 9.72 -4.79
C ALA A 11 -11.85 9.47 -5.40
N VAL A 12 -12.75 10.47 -5.47
CA VAL A 12 -14.16 10.30 -5.87
C VAL A 12 -14.51 10.91 -7.24
N LEU A 13 -13.60 11.63 -7.89
CA LEU A 13 -13.88 12.25 -9.20
C LEU A 13 -13.85 11.29 -10.41
N LEU A 14 -13.61 9.99 -10.21
CA LEU A 14 -13.70 8.95 -11.26
C LEU A 14 -14.92 8.01 -11.13
N ALA A 15 -15.74 8.15 -10.09
CA ALA A 15 -16.79 7.18 -9.79
C ALA A 15 -18.16 7.85 -9.74
N LEU A 16 -18.78 8.17 -10.87
CA LEU A 16 -20.24 8.35 -11.01
C LEU A 16 -20.64 8.41 -12.49
N SER A 17 -20.88 7.24 -13.08
CA SER A 17 -21.72 7.08 -14.28
C SER A 17 -22.60 5.85 -14.09
N PRO A 18 -23.94 5.94 -14.28
CA PRO A 18 -24.82 4.79 -14.15
C PRO A 18 -24.84 4.06 -15.49
N ILE A 19 -24.17 2.92 -15.63
CA ILE A 19 -24.27 2.15 -16.87
C ILE A 19 -24.41 0.65 -16.56
N THR A 20 -25.47 0.11 -17.17
CA THR A 20 -25.90 -1.27 -17.31
C THR A 20 -24.76 -2.26 -17.54
N THR A 21 -24.81 -3.37 -16.79
CA THR A 21 -23.95 -4.54 -16.93
C THR A 21 -24.15 -5.22 -18.28
N HIS A 22 -23.17 -5.11 -19.17
CA HIS A 22 -22.92 -6.10 -20.21
C HIS A 22 -21.52 -6.67 -19.95
N ALA A 23 -21.47 -7.90 -19.45
CA ALA A 23 -20.25 -8.69 -19.48
C ALA A 23 -19.91 -8.92 -20.97
N GLN A 24 -18.74 -8.47 -21.41
CA GLN A 24 -18.18 -8.88 -22.69
C GLN A 24 -17.47 -10.21 -22.45
N ASP A 25 -17.98 -11.27 -23.06
CA ASP A 25 -17.32 -12.57 -23.13
C ASP A 25 -16.05 -12.41 -24.00
N GLY A 26 -14.90 -12.26 -23.34
CA GLY A 26 -13.60 -12.39 -23.97
C GLY A 26 -13.32 -13.82 -24.43
N PRO A 27 -12.28 -14.06 -25.25
CA PRO A 27 -11.87 -15.42 -25.58
C PRO A 27 -11.50 -16.18 -24.29
N VAL A 28 -12.10 -17.34 -24.09
CA VAL A 28 -11.84 -18.20 -22.92
C VAL A 28 -10.45 -18.80 -23.05
N THR A 29 -9.52 -18.37 -22.19
CA THR A 29 -8.18 -18.98 -22.07
C THR A 29 -8.33 -20.40 -21.54
N ALA A 30 -7.63 -21.36 -22.16
CA ALA A 30 -7.66 -22.74 -21.70
C ALA A 30 -6.95 -22.84 -20.33
N LYS A 31 -7.68 -23.28 -19.30
CA LYS A 31 -7.12 -23.49 -17.96
C LYS A 31 -6.13 -24.66 -17.94
N ILE A 32 -5.00 -24.47 -17.26
CA ILE A 32 -4.06 -25.51 -16.86
C ILE A 32 -4.73 -26.36 -15.77
N ALA A 33 -4.56 -27.69 -15.85
CA ALA A 33 -5.15 -28.58 -14.86
C ALA A 33 -4.56 -28.31 -13.46
N ARG A 34 -5.43 -27.99 -12.49
CA ARG A 34 -5.03 -27.75 -11.11
C ARG A 34 -4.36 -28.99 -10.51
N SER A 35 -3.18 -28.76 -9.96
CA SER A 35 -2.42 -29.76 -9.21
C SER A 35 -2.67 -29.62 -7.70
N GLU A 36 -2.33 -30.65 -6.94
CA GLU A 36 -2.42 -30.61 -5.48
C GLU A 36 -1.40 -29.61 -4.91
N ALA A 37 -1.81 -28.84 -3.91
CA ALA A 37 -0.92 -27.92 -3.22
C ALA A 37 0.23 -28.71 -2.55
N PRO A 38 1.48 -28.21 -2.59
CA PRO A 38 2.60 -28.85 -1.93
C PRO A 38 2.42 -28.79 -0.41
N ALA A 39 3.16 -29.62 0.32
CA ALA A 39 3.31 -29.41 1.76
C ALA A 39 4.05 -28.09 2.02
N ALA A 40 3.68 -27.37 3.09
CA ALA A 40 4.40 -26.17 3.50
C ALA A 40 5.88 -26.49 3.81
N ASP A 41 6.77 -25.60 3.40
CA ASP A 41 8.20 -25.71 3.67
C ASP A 41 8.49 -25.60 5.19
N PRO A 42 9.57 -26.20 5.70
CA PRO A 42 9.93 -26.15 7.13
C PRO A 42 10.02 -24.74 7.71
N ILE A 43 10.37 -23.75 6.88
CA ILE A 43 10.44 -22.34 7.29
C ILE A 43 9.06 -21.79 7.68
N SER A 44 7.97 -22.25 7.07
CA SER A 44 6.59 -21.88 7.45
C SER A 44 6.34 -22.21 8.92
N ALA A 45 6.58 -23.47 9.30
CA ALA A 45 6.39 -23.93 10.68
C ALA A 45 7.30 -23.20 11.69
N ARG A 46 8.53 -22.82 11.28
CA ARG A 46 9.41 -22.00 12.11
C ARG A 46 8.85 -20.60 12.33
N ILE A 47 8.31 -19.94 11.30
CA ILE A 47 7.65 -18.64 11.46
C ILE A 47 6.45 -18.77 12.40
N GLY A 48 5.65 -19.83 12.25
CA GLY A 48 4.51 -20.10 13.15
C GLY A 48 4.91 -20.29 14.61
N ALA A 49 6.06 -20.92 14.88
CA ALA A 49 6.53 -21.21 16.22
C ALA A 49 7.34 -20.08 16.88
N GLU A 50 8.16 -19.37 16.09
CA GLU A 50 9.17 -18.43 16.58
C GLU A 50 8.84 -16.97 16.25
N GLY A 51 8.02 -16.72 15.22
CA GLY A 51 7.73 -15.40 14.69
C GLY A 51 8.70 -14.95 13.58
N ILE A 52 8.46 -13.75 13.04
CA ILE A 52 9.24 -13.20 11.91
C ILE A 52 10.68 -12.92 12.32
N ALA A 53 10.91 -12.26 13.46
CA ALA A 53 12.23 -11.75 13.82
C ALA A 53 13.31 -12.85 14.02
N PRO A 54 13.05 -13.97 14.72
CA PRO A 54 14.07 -15.02 14.88
C PRO A 54 14.43 -15.71 13.56
N VAL A 55 13.44 -15.98 12.69
CA VAL A 55 13.67 -16.61 11.39
C VAL A 55 14.42 -15.66 10.45
N LEU A 56 14.08 -14.37 10.46
CA LEU A 56 14.81 -13.35 9.70
C LEU A 56 16.28 -13.27 10.13
N ALA A 57 16.55 -13.23 11.43
CA ALA A 57 17.91 -13.17 11.96
C ALA A 57 18.75 -14.41 11.58
N ASP A 58 18.12 -15.59 11.56
CA ASP A 58 18.76 -16.83 11.11
C ASP A 58 19.14 -16.76 9.63
N LEU A 59 18.24 -16.34 8.75
CA LEU A 59 18.53 -16.16 7.32
C LEU A 59 19.63 -15.12 7.08
N GLN A 60 19.58 -13.97 7.77
CA GLN A 60 20.60 -12.92 7.68
C GLN A 60 21.99 -13.37 8.13
N SER A 61 22.09 -14.41 8.96
CA SER A 61 23.36 -14.93 9.48
C SER A 61 24.08 -15.85 8.50
N GLN A 62 23.44 -16.25 7.41
CA GLN A 62 23.99 -17.20 6.43
C GLN A 62 24.77 -16.47 5.34
N ASP A 63 25.97 -16.98 5.03
CA ASP A 63 26.87 -16.37 4.02
C ASP A 63 26.36 -16.53 2.57
N ALA A 64 25.56 -17.57 2.32
CA ALA A 64 24.97 -17.85 1.02
C ALA A 64 23.60 -18.52 1.22
N LEU A 65 22.60 -18.03 0.48
CA LEU A 65 21.24 -18.54 0.50
C LEU A 65 20.88 -19.04 -0.91
N ASP A 66 20.23 -20.20 -0.97
CA ASP A 66 19.62 -20.68 -2.22
C ASP A 66 18.45 -19.75 -2.61
N PRO A 67 18.01 -19.72 -3.89
CA PRO A 67 16.98 -18.80 -4.36
C PRO A 67 15.71 -18.78 -3.51
N LYS A 68 15.26 -19.95 -3.05
CA LYS A 68 14.10 -20.11 -2.17
C LYS A 68 14.28 -19.37 -0.83
N ASP A 69 15.43 -19.50 -0.20
CA ASP A 69 15.71 -18.87 1.10
C ASP A 69 16.00 -17.37 0.94
N ARG A 70 16.50 -16.94 -0.22
CA ARG A 70 16.58 -15.52 -0.59
C ARG A 70 15.21 -14.88 -0.74
N PHE A 71 14.26 -15.57 -1.38
CA PHE A 71 12.88 -15.10 -1.45
C PHE A 71 12.27 -14.99 -0.05
N ALA A 72 12.48 -16.00 0.81
CA ALA A 72 12.04 -15.95 2.20
C ALA A 72 12.67 -14.77 2.97
N LEU A 73 13.96 -14.50 2.79
CA LEU A 73 14.63 -13.33 3.36
C LEU A 73 13.98 -12.02 2.91
N GLY A 74 13.72 -11.86 1.61
CA GLY A 74 13.05 -10.68 1.06
C GLY A 74 11.64 -10.49 1.61
N GLY A 75 10.85 -11.56 1.66
CA GLY A 75 9.51 -11.56 2.26
C GLY A 75 9.52 -11.21 3.74
N LEU A 76 10.45 -11.75 4.52
CA LEU A 76 10.54 -11.48 5.95
C LEU A 76 11.06 -10.07 6.26
N GLU A 77 11.99 -9.51 5.47
CA GLU A 77 12.39 -8.10 5.57
C GLU A 77 11.21 -7.16 5.30
N PHE A 78 10.40 -7.47 4.27
CA PHE A 78 9.19 -6.73 3.97
C PHE A 78 8.18 -6.78 5.12
N LEU A 79 7.85 -7.99 5.59
CA LEU A 79 6.87 -8.19 6.67
C LEU A 79 7.35 -7.59 8.00
N ALA A 80 8.63 -7.73 8.36
CA ALA A 80 9.20 -7.12 9.56
C ALA A 80 9.12 -5.59 9.55
N SER A 81 9.30 -4.98 8.37
CA SER A 81 9.17 -3.52 8.20
C SER A 81 7.73 -3.04 8.37
N LEU A 82 6.75 -3.83 7.89
CA LEU A 82 5.34 -3.58 8.16
C LEU A 82 5.00 -3.79 9.65
N GLU A 83 5.50 -4.86 10.27
CA GLU A 83 5.33 -5.12 11.70
C GLU A 83 5.79 -3.94 12.55
N ALA A 84 7.00 -3.43 12.30
CA ALA A 84 7.55 -2.29 13.02
C ALA A 84 6.66 -1.05 12.87
N THR A 85 6.18 -0.79 11.64
CA THR A 85 5.27 0.33 11.37
C THR A 85 3.93 0.15 12.11
N MET A 86 3.36 -1.05 12.09
CA MET A 86 2.11 -1.40 12.76
C MET A 86 2.22 -1.27 14.29
N ARG A 87 3.30 -1.79 14.88
CA ARG A 87 3.61 -1.68 16.30
C ARG A 87 3.70 -0.23 16.73
N TRP A 88 4.47 0.58 16.00
CA TRP A 88 4.55 2.01 16.27
C TRP A 88 3.18 2.70 16.20
N GLN A 89 2.37 2.40 15.18
CA GLN A 89 1.02 3.00 15.07
C GLN A 89 0.11 2.66 16.26
N LEU A 90 0.22 1.44 16.79
CA LEU A 90 -0.50 1.00 17.99
C LEU A 90 -0.01 1.73 19.24
N GLU A 91 1.31 1.86 19.42
CA GLU A 91 1.94 2.56 20.54
C GLU A 91 1.63 4.07 20.53
N ALA A 92 1.63 4.69 19.35
CA ALA A 92 1.38 6.12 19.14
C ALA A 92 -0.11 6.53 19.27
N GLY A 93 -1.03 5.56 19.34
CA GLY A 93 -2.45 5.84 19.56
C GLY A 93 -3.17 6.50 18.38
N GLY A 94 -2.69 6.29 17.14
CA GLY A 94 -3.45 6.58 15.93
C GLY A 94 -2.83 7.55 14.94
N ALA A 95 -1.63 7.25 14.43
CA ALA A 95 -1.08 7.87 13.21
C ALA A 95 -1.84 7.42 11.92
N ARG A 96 -3.17 7.37 11.98
CA ARG A 96 -4.08 6.74 10.99
C ARG A 96 -4.20 7.48 9.66
N VAL A 97 -3.60 8.65 9.53
CA VAL A 97 -3.80 9.55 8.37
C VAL A 97 -2.54 9.74 7.54
N LEU A 98 -1.35 9.62 8.15
CA LEU A 98 -0.09 9.91 7.49
C LEU A 98 0.60 8.68 6.89
N MET A 99 0.16 7.46 7.23
CA MET A 99 0.70 6.21 6.69
C MET A 99 -0.44 5.34 6.10
N PRO A 100 -0.81 5.53 4.82
CA PRO A 100 -2.04 4.94 4.25
C PRO A 100 -1.97 3.42 3.97
N PHE A 101 -0.79 2.79 3.96
CA PHE A 101 -0.62 1.38 3.55
C PHE A 101 -0.83 0.36 4.66
N VAL A 102 -0.82 0.82 5.90
CA VAL A 102 -1.02 -0.02 7.07
C VAL A 102 -2.40 0.32 7.59
N GLY A 103 -3.35 -0.59 7.35
CA GLY A 103 -4.79 -0.30 7.40
C GLY A 103 -5.31 0.20 8.75
N ASN A 104 -6.64 0.19 8.89
CA ASN A 104 -7.31 0.52 10.16
C ASN A 104 -7.00 -0.53 11.23
N LEU A 105 -5.80 -0.50 11.81
CA LEU A 105 -5.54 -1.23 13.02
C LEU A 105 -6.48 -0.69 14.09
N PRO A 106 -7.20 -1.55 14.82
CA PRO A 106 -7.96 -1.13 15.98
C PRO A 106 -6.98 -0.67 17.06
N GLY A 107 -6.52 0.58 16.93
CA GLY A 107 -5.70 1.21 17.94
C GLY A 107 -6.44 1.20 19.27
N ARG A 108 -5.71 0.82 20.32
CA ARG A 108 -6.14 0.98 21.71
C ARG A 108 -6.55 2.44 21.92
N ARG A 109 -7.83 2.68 22.24
CA ARG A 109 -8.34 4.05 22.48
C ARG A 109 -7.65 4.72 23.68
N ASP A 110 -6.94 3.92 24.48
CA ASP A 110 -6.21 4.25 25.69
C ASP A 110 -4.68 4.33 25.53
N ALA A 111 -4.13 4.19 24.31
CA ALA A 111 -2.68 4.31 24.10
C ALA A 111 -2.17 5.73 24.48
N PRO A 112 -1.06 5.86 25.24
CA PRO A 112 -0.54 7.16 25.65
C PRO A 112 -0.11 7.99 24.42
N ARG A 113 -0.80 9.10 24.16
CA ARG A 113 -0.46 10.01 23.05
C ARG A 113 0.90 10.72 23.22
N GLU A 114 1.50 10.61 24.40
CA GLU A 114 2.80 11.21 24.74
C GLU A 114 3.98 10.54 24.00
N THR A 115 3.76 9.40 23.36
CA THR A 115 4.79 8.67 22.57
C THR A 115 4.94 9.19 21.14
N PHE A 116 4.00 9.97 20.61
CA PHE A 116 4.07 10.51 19.26
C PHE A 116 4.82 11.84 19.26
N THR A 117 6.01 11.88 18.64
CA THR A 117 6.81 13.10 18.44
C THR A 117 6.63 13.64 17.02
N ALA A 118 7.01 14.91 16.78
CA ALA A 118 6.83 15.54 15.47
C ALA A 118 7.71 14.90 14.38
N ASP A 119 8.91 14.46 14.74
CA ASP A 119 9.86 13.75 13.88
C ASP A 119 9.47 12.28 13.63
N ALA A 120 8.44 11.76 14.31
CA ALA A 120 8.10 10.34 14.21
C ALA A 120 7.71 9.95 12.78
N VAL A 121 6.91 10.75 12.08
CA VAL A 121 6.48 10.40 10.70
C VAL A 121 7.65 10.36 9.72
N PRO A 122 8.56 11.36 9.69
CA PRO A 122 9.78 11.24 8.89
C PRO A 122 10.63 10.03 9.27
N ARG A 123 10.90 9.83 10.57
CA ARG A 123 11.75 8.75 11.06
C ARG A 123 11.21 7.36 10.72
N GLU A 124 9.91 7.13 10.89
CA GLU A 124 9.28 5.85 10.52
C GLU A 124 9.22 5.66 9.00
N SER A 125 9.05 6.75 8.22
CA SER A 125 9.08 6.68 6.75
C SER A 125 10.47 6.30 6.26
N GLU A 126 11.53 6.89 6.82
CA GLU A 126 12.92 6.52 6.51
C GLU A 126 13.24 5.07 6.90
N ALA A 127 12.78 4.62 8.08
CA ALA A 127 12.96 3.24 8.51
C ALA A 127 12.24 2.25 7.59
N LEU A 128 11.02 2.59 7.15
CA LEU A 128 10.26 1.79 6.20
C LEU A 128 10.95 1.70 4.83
N ILE A 129 11.44 2.82 4.28
CA ILE A 129 12.20 2.84 3.02
C ILE A 129 13.45 1.96 3.13
N ALA A 130 14.22 2.10 4.22
CA ALA A 130 15.41 1.28 4.44
C ALA A 130 15.07 -0.22 4.58
N GLY A 131 13.91 -0.56 5.13
CA GLY A 131 13.38 -1.92 5.17
C GLY A 131 13.04 -2.47 3.79
N MET A 132 12.34 -1.67 2.97
CA MET A 132 12.07 -2.00 1.58
C MET A 132 13.36 -2.17 0.77
N ASP A 133 14.43 -1.43 1.05
CA ASP A 133 15.72 -1.59 0.37
C ASP A 133 16.41 -2.92 0.69
N ARG A 134 16.32 -3.39 1.95
CA ARG A 134 16.81 -4.72 2.31
C ARG A 134 16.01 -5.83 1.64
N ALA A 135 14.68 -5.69 1.61
CA ALA A 135 13.81 -6.62 0.89
C ALA A 135 14.16 -6.69 -0.61
N LYS A 136 14.31 -5.54 -1.29
CA LYS A 136 14.77 -5.48 -2.70
C LYS A 136 16.11 -6.15 -2.90
N THR A 137 17.08 -5.88 -2.02
CA THR A 137 18.42 -6.48 -2.12
C THR A 137 18.37 -8.01 -2.05
N ALA A 138 17.50 -8.57 -1.20
CA ALA A 138 17.33 -10.02 -1.12
C ALA A 138 16.68 -10.60 -2.39
N LEU A 139 15.71 -9.89 -2.96
CA LEU A 139 14.94 -10.30 -4.15
C LEU A 139 15.68 -10.11 -5.47
N ASP A 140 16.73 -9.29 -5.49
CA ASP A 140 17.45 -8.91 -6.71
C ASP A 140 17.88 -10.13 -7.57
N GLY A 141 17.44 -10.14 -8.83
CA GLY A 141 17.73 -11.22 -9.79
C GLY A 141 17.02 -12.54 -9.54
N LEU A 142 16.07 -12.65 -8.60
CA LEU A 142 15.29 -13.88 -8.42
C LEU A 142 14.29 -14.10 -9.58
N ALA A 143 13.66 -13.05 -10.08
CA ALA A 143 12.67 -13.14 -11.16
C ALA A 143 13.27 -13.75 -12.45
N ASP A 144 14.49 -13.36 -12.83
CA ASP A 144 15.23 -13.92 -13.98
C ASP A 144 16.18 -15.06 -13.61
N GLY A 145 16.13 -15.50 -12.35
CA GLY A 145 17.04 -16.48 -11.77
C GLY A 145 16.64 -17.93 -12.02
N PRO A 146 17.32 -18.88 -11.35
CA PRO A 146 16.90 -20.27 -11.31
C PRO A 146 15.47 -20.40 -10.74
N GLU A 147 14.73 -21.38 -11.25
CA GLU A 147 13.39 -21.70 -10.76
C GLU A 147 13.42 -22.08 -9.27
N PHE A 148 12.46 -21.60 -8.49
CA PHE A 148 12.24 -22.01 -7.12
C PHE A 148 10.74 -22.10 -6.80
N GLY A 149 10.42 -22.75 -5.68
CA GLY A 149 9.08 -22.74 -5.11
C GLY A 149 9.18 -22.74 -3.58
N LEU A 150 8.60 -21.73 -2.93
CA LEU A 150 8.49 -21.62 -1.48
C LEU A 150 7.04 -21.78 -1.06
N ALA A 151 6.70 -22.92 -0.44
CA ALA A 151 5.36 -23.17 0.07
C ALA A 151 5.20 -22.65 1.50
N ILE A 152 4.32 -21.68 1.71
CA ILE A 152 4.01 -21.12 3.04
C ILE A 152 2.54 -21.39 3.37
N ASP A 153 2.26 -21.91 4.56
CA ASP A 153 0.91 -21.85 5.11
C ASP A 153 0.72 -20.46 5.72
N LEU A 154 -0.19 -19.66 5.15
CA LEU A 154 -0.46 -18.31 5.65
C LEU A 154 -1.00 -18.30 7.09
N ASN A 155 -1.49 -19.45 7.60
CA ASN A 155 -1.85 -19.58 9.01
C ASN A 155 -0.63 -19.56 9.95
N ASP A 156 0.58 -19.81 9.46
CA ASP A 156 1.82 -19.70 10.25
C ASP A 156 2.33 -18.26 10.32
N LEU A 157 1.82 -17.34 9.51
CA LEU A 157 2.23 -15.94 9.52
C LEU A 157 1.47 -15.15 10.59
N TRP A 158 2.20 -14.44 11.44
CA TRP A 158 1.69 -13.54 12.47
C TRP A 158 2.67 -12.39 12.71
N PHE A 159 2.15 -11.27 13.21
CA PHE A 159 2.90 -10.05 13.49
C PHE A 159 2.98 -9.83 15.00
N ASP A 160 4.17 -9.68 15.57
CA ASP A 160 4.37 -9.37 17.00
C ASP A 160 4.04 -7.89 17.29
N LEU A 161 2.75 -7.57 17.30
CA LEU A 161 2.26 -6.19 17.36
C LEU A 161 2.48 -5.53 18.72
N ASN A 162 2.66 -6.33 19.78
CA ASN A 162 2.92 -5.84 21.12
C ASN A 162 4.39 -5.98 21.58
N GLY A 163 5.23 -6.64 20.78
CA GLY A 163 6.68 -6.77 21.01
C GLY A 163 7.05 -7.81 22.09
N ASN A 164 6.17 -8.77 22.39
CA ASN A 164 6.41 -9.76 23.45
C ASN A 164 7.07 -11.06 22.95
N GLY A 165 7.26 -11.20 21.63
CA GLY A 165 7.88 -12.37 21.00
C GLY A 165 7.00 -13.63 21.03
N THR A 166 5.70 -13.51 21.26
CA THR A 166 4.74 -14.62 21.31
C THR A 166 3.49 -14.30 20.51
N ARG A 167 2.89 -15.31 19.87
CA ARG A 167 1.68 -15.13 19.08
C ARG A 167 0.45 -14.96 19.96
N ASP A 168 -0.13 -13.77 19.95
CA ASP A 168 -1.35 -13.45 20.69
C ASP A 168 -2.60 -13.33 19.79
N ASP A 169 -3.78 -13.33 20.43
CA ASP A 169 -5.05 -13.13 19.74
C ASP A 169 -5.08 -11.78 18.99
N GLY A 170 -5.33 -11.83 17.68
CA GLY A 170 -5.41 -10.65 16.82
C GLY A 170 -4.13 -10.30 16.07
N GLU A 171 -3.07 -11.09 16.25
CA GLU A 171 -1.77 -10.94 15.57
C GLU A 171 -1.64 -11.79 14.29
N ASP A 172 -2.62 -12.64 14.01
CA ASP A 172 -2.64 -13.47 12.80
C ASP A 172 -2.63 -12.61 11.53
N ALA A 173 -1.68 -12.88 10.63
CA ALA A 173 -1.57 -12.15 9.36
C ALA A 173 -2.85 -12.30 8.52
N VAL A 174 -3.49 -13.48 8.54
CA VAL A 174 -4.75 -13.69 7.81
C VAL A 174 -5.91 -12.84 8.37
N THR A 175 -5.87 -12.49 9.65
CA THR A 175 -6.85 -11.59 10.26
C THR A 175 -6.53 -10.14 9.91
N LEU A 176 -5.26 -9.74 10.01
CA LEU A 176 -4.81 -8.36 9.81
C LEU A 176 -4.82 -7.90 8.35
N LEU A 177 -4.49 -8.80 7.43
CA LEU A 177 -4.39 -8.49 5.99
C LEU A 177 -5.70 -8.73 5.23
N ARG A 178 -6.76 -9.18 5.94
CA ARG A 178 -8.09 -9.41 5.37
C ARG A 178 -8.69 -8.11 4.84
N GLY A 179 -9.15 -8.13 3.60
CA GLY A 179 -9.75 -6.98 2.92
C GLY A 179 -8.76 -5.95 2.40
N ALA A 180 -7.47 -6.07 2.74
CA ALA A 180 -6.38 -5.27 2.16
C ALA A 180 -5.66 -6.07 1.06
N PHE A 181 -5.05 -7.21 1.42
CA PHE A 181 -4.30 -8.07 0.48
C PHE A 181 -5.07 -9.32 0.06
N MET A 182 -5.93 -9.82 0.95
CA MET A 182 -6.77 -10.98 0.69
C MET A 182 -8.22 -10.51 0.59
N PRO A 183 -8.93 -10.78 -0.52
CA PRO A 183 -10.37 -10.63 -0.51
C PRO A 183 -10.99 -11.54 0.54
N ARG A 184 -12.27 -11.32 0.80
CA ARG A 184 -13.05 -12.17 1.69
C ARG A 184 -13.20 -13.55 1.03
N ALA A 185 -12.18 -14.38 1.16
CA ALA A 185 -12.27 -15.80 0.87
C ALA A 185 -13.47 -16.37 1.66
N PRO A 186 -14.15 -17.40 1.15
CA PRO A 186 -15.12 -18.15 1.93
C PRO A 186 -14.51 -18.46 3.30
N GLU A 187 -15.32 -18.43 4.37
CA GLU A 187 -14.83 -18.91 5.67
C GLU A 187 -14.30 -20.32 5.48
N ALA A 188 -12.97 -20.46 5.52
CA ALA A 188 -12.34 -21.75 5.50
C ALA A 188 -12.78 -22.49 6.77
N GLU A 189 -12.98 -23.80 6.68
CA GLU A 189 -13.22 -24.60 7.87
C GLU A 189 -12.11 -24.33 8.90
N ALA A 190 -12.48 -24.25 10.18
CA ALA A 190 -11.51 -23.99 11.24
C ALA A 190 -10.40 -25.06 11.19
N GLY A 191 -9.16 -24.63 10.98
CA GLY A 191 -8.00 -25.51 10.83
C GLY A 191 -7.65 -25.92 9.40
N ALA A 192 -8.33 -25.41 8.37
CA ALA A 192 -7.92 -25.60 6.99
C ALA A 192 -6.62 -24.84 6.69
N SER A 193 -5.64 -25.56 6.13
CA SER A 193 -4.36 -25.00 5.69
C SER A 193 -4.57 -24.00 4.54
N ARG A 194 -3.80 -22.91 4.54
CA ARG A 194 -3.85 -21.85 3.52
C ARG A 194 -2.50 -21.77 2.82
N ILE A 195 -2.19 -22.80 2.05
CA ILE A 195 -0.90 -22.93 1.38
C ILE A 195 -0.87 -22.04 0.13
N VAL A 196 0.18 -21.25 0.02
CA VAL A 196 0.58 -20.53 -1.20
C VAL A 196 1.99 -20.99 -1.56
N ARG A 197 2.25 -21.32 -2.82
CA ARG A 197 3.58 -21.62 -3.33
C ARG A 197 4.09 -20.39 -4.07
N PHE A 198 5.07 -19.70 -3.49
CA PHE A 198 5.68 -18.54 -4.10
C PHE A 198 6.82 -18.92 -5.03
N ASP A 199 6.95 -18.25 -6.18
CA ASP A 199 8.00 -18.53 -7.16
C ASP A 199 8.60 -17.26 -7.79
N ASN A 200 9.22 -17.41 -8.96
CA ASN A 200 9.91 -16.34 -9.69
C ASN A 200 8.97 -15.19 -10.06
N ALA A 201 7.71 -15.46 -10.43
CA ALA A 201 6.74 -14.40 -10.70
C ALA A 201 6.47 -13.63 -9.40
N ASP A 202 6.25 -14.33 -8.30
CA ASP A 202 6.01 -13.70 -7.00
C ASP A 202 7.20 -12.87 -6.50
N ALA A 203 8.43 -13.22 -6.89
CA ALA A 203 9.61 -12.39 -6.62
C ALA A 203 9.51 -11.02 -7.32
N ALA A 204 9.09 -10.99 -8.59
CA ALA A 204 8.84 -9.75 -9.32
C ALA A 204 7.67 -8.96 -8.72
N TRP A 205 6.59 -9.64 -8.33
CA TRP A 205 5.45 -9.01 -7.66
C TRP A 205 5.84 -8.35 -6.33
N LEU A 206 6.58 -9.07 -5.49
CA LEU A 206 7.01 -8.54 -4.19
C LEU A 206 8.01 -7.39 -4.38
N SER A 207 8.91 -7.49 -5.36
CA SER A 207 9.82 -6.39 -5.73
C SER A 207 9.05 -5.13 -6.14
N ALA A 208 8.06 -5.26 -7.03
CA ALA A 208 7.17 -4.16 -7.43
C ALA A 208 6.49 -3.50 -6.22
N TYR A 209 6.04 -4.33 -5.26
CA TYR A 209 5.41 -3.87 -4.04
C TYR A 209 6.34 -3.05 -3.14
N THR A 210 7.60 -3.49 -3.00
CA THR A 210 8.59 -2.72 -2.23
C THR A 210 8.82 -1.34 -2.84
N HIS A 211 8.83 -1.25 -4.17
CA HIS A 211 8.96 0.01 -4.89
C HIS A 211 7.76 0.93 -4.71
N LEU A 212 6.52 0.40 -4.73
CA LEU A 212 5.34 1.20 -4.40
C LEU A 212 5.45 1.86 -3.02
N VAL A 213 5.79 1.05 -2.00
CA VAL A 213 5.91 1.51 -0.62
C VAL A 213 7.02 2.55 -0.49
N SER A 214 8.20 2.29 -1.06
CA SER A 214 9.30 3.26 -1.10
C SER A 214 8.87 4.57 -1.77
N GLY A 215 8.18 4.52 -2.92
CA GLY A 215 7.78 5.71 -3.65
C GLY A 215 6.83 6.62 -2.86
N VAL A 216 5.89 6.04 -2.09
CA VAL A 216 5.05 6.87 -1.21
C VAL A 216 5.79 7.38 0.01
N GLY A 217 6.68 6.59 0.60
CA GLY A 217 7.57 7.07 1.66
C GLY A 217 8.38 8.30 1.22
N GLU A 218 8.99 8.22 0.04
CA GLU A 218 9.73 9.32 -0.57
C GLU A 218 8.83 10.56 -0.80
N LEU A 219 7.60 10.38 -1.30
CA LEU A 219 6.67 11.48 -1.50
C LEU A 219 6.25 12.15 -0.17
N ILE A 220 6.00 11.37 0.88
CA ILE A 220 5.70 11.90 2.22
C ILE A 220 6.87 12.74 2.72
N LEU A 221 8.09 12.20 2.64
CA LEU A 221 9.31 12.88 3.06
C LEU A 221 9.59 14.13 2.23
N ALA A 222 9.20 14.16 0.96
CA ALA A 222 9.42 15.31 0.09
C ALA A 222 8.79 16.59 0.66
N PHE A 223 7.63 16.52 1.30
CA PHE A 223 6.95 17.69 1.87
C PHE A 223 7.41 18.05 3.29
N ASP A 224 8.31 17.28 3.90
CA ASP A 224 8.75 17.41 5.29
C ASP A 224 7.57 17.57 6.27
N PRO A 225 6.94 16.49 6.74
CA PRO A 225 5.75 16.60 7.59
C PRO A 225 6.04 17.16 9.00
N GLU A 226 7.28 17.15 9.48
CA GLU A 226 7.62 17.46 10.88
C GLU A 226 7.20 18.86 11.33
N PRO A 227 7.50 19.96 10.61
CA PRO A 227 7.10 21.30 11.04
C PRO A 227 5.59 21.49 11.19
N ALA A 228 4.81 20.90 10.28
CA ALA A 228 3.35 20.94 10.32
C ALA A 228 2.80 20.15 11.51
N ILE A 229 3.34 18.95 11.75
CA ILE A 229 2.97 18.12 12.91
C ILE A 229 3.33 18.84 14.22
N ALA A 230 4.55 19.40 14.33
CA ALA A 230 5.02 20.12 15.51
C ALA A 230 4.08 21.29 15.86
N ARG A 231 3.62 22.04 14.85
CA ARG A 231 2.68 23.16 15.01
C ARG A 231 1.33 22.69 15.56
N VAL A 232 0.79 21.61 15.00
CA VAL A 232 -0.48 21.01 15.43
C VAL A 232 -0.36 20.48 16.86
N MET A 233 0.69 19.71 17.17
CA MET A 233 0.94 19.20 18.51
C MET A 233 1.06 20.31 19.57
N ALA A 234 1.80 21.37 19.26
CA ALA A 234 1.97 22.52 20.16
C ALA A 234 0.64 23.25 20.43
N THR A 235 -0.26 23.28 19.44
CA THR A 235 -1.60 23.87 19.57
C THR A 235 -2.52 22.95 20.35
N TYR A 236 -2.50 21.66 20.03
CA TYR A 236 -3.25 20.62 20.72
C TYR A 236 -2.96 20.61 22.23
N ALA A 237 -1.69 20.68 22.64
CA ALA A 237 -1.31 20.72 24.05
C ALA A 237 -1.96 21.91 24.80
N LYS A 238 -2.04 23.08 24.15
CA LYS A 238 -2.71 24.26 24.72
C LYS A 238 -4.23 24.09 24.80
N LEU A 239 -4.84 23.44 23.81
CA LEU A 239 -6.27 23.16 23.80
C LEU A 239 -6.66 22.16 24.89
N VAL A 240 -5.82 21.14 25.13
CA VAL A 240 -5.99 20.20 26.25
C VAL A 240 -5.93 20.92 27.59
N ASP A 241 -4.89 21.72 27.84
CA ASP A 241 -4.75 22.50 29.08
C ASP A 241 -5.95 23.45 29.30
N ALA A 242 -6.42 24.13 28.25
CA ALA A 242 -7.59 25.00 28.31
C ALA A 242 -8.88 24.23 28.64
N ARG A 243 -9.07 23.06 28.01
CA ARG A 243 -10.22 22.16 28.28
C ARG A 243 -10.22 21.67 29.71
N ASP A 244 -9.06 21.22 30.21
CA ASP A 244 -8.96 20.65 31.56
C ASP A 244 -9.23 21.74 32.62
N LYS A 245 -8.76 22.98 32.38
CA LYS A 245 -9.12 24.16 33.20
C LYS A 245 -10.62 24.49 33.15
N ALA A 246 -11.23 24.44 31.97
CA ALA A 246 -12.68 24.71 31.81
C ALA A 246 -13.52 23.67 32.57
N MET A 247 -13.19 22.37 32.40
CA MET A 247 -13.83 21.27 33.10
C MET A 247 -13.69 21.40 34.62
N GLY A 248 -12.51 21.81 35.12
CA GLY A 248 -12.26 22.07 36.53
C GLY A 248 -13.09 23.22 37.13
N THR A 249 -13.64 24.10 36.29
CA THR A 249 -14.52 25.22 36.71
C THR A 249 -16.00 24.99 36.39
N GLY A 250 -16.36 23.78 35.95
CA GLY A 250 -17.74 23.42 35.59
C GLY A 250 -18.23 24.02 34.27
N GLN A 251 -17.32 24.60 33.46
CA GLN A 251 -17.62 25.01 32.09
C GLN A 251 -17.45 23.80 31.16
N ALA A 252 -18.53 23.38 30.52
CA ALA A 252 -18.51 22.38 29.45
C ALA A 252 -19.09 23.02 28.17
N THR A 253 -18.52 22.67 27.01
CA THR A 253 -19.07 23.09 25.73
C THR A 253 -20.01 22.01 25.20
N SER A 254 -21.05 22.40 24.43
CA SER A 254 -21.96 21.43 23.78
C SER A 254 -21.28 20.61 22.67
N LEU A 255 -20.00 20.84 22.41
CA LEU A 255 -19.21 20.18 21.38
C LEU A 255 -18.19 19.19 21.99
N ASP A 256 -18.02 19.17 23.31
CA ASP A 256 -17.07 18.26 23.96
C ASP A 256 -17.41 16.79 23.67
N GLY A 257 -16.44 16.04 23.14
CA GLY A 257 -16.60 14.62 22.80
C GLY A 257 -17.12 14.30 21.40
N LEU A 258 -17.31 15.30 20.52
CA LEU A 258 -17.64 15.00 19.11
C LEU A 258 -16.46 14.30 18.42
N MET A 259 -16.75 13.18 17.76
CA MET A 259 -15.80 12.40 16.94
C MET A 259 -15.08 13.24 15.87
N MET A 260 -15.61 14.42 15.52
CA MET A 260 -14.97 15.31 14.56
C MET A 260 -13.64 15.89 15.05
N PHE A 261 -13.42 16.00 16.36
CA PHE A 261 -12.17 16.55 16.87
C PHE A 261 -10.97 15.63 16.68
N SER A 262 -11.17 14.31 16.51
CA SER A 262 -10.05 13.37 16.30
C SER A 262 -9.45 13.40 14.89
N PHE A 263 -10.10 14.03 13.91
CA PHE A 263 -9.57 14.13 12.54
C PHE A 263 -9.02 15.52 12.21
N ILE A 264 -9.40 16.56 12.96
CA ILE A 264 -9.06 17.95 12.64
C ILE A 264 -7.55 18.17 12.69
N ASP A 265 -6.89 17.67 13.74
CA ASP A 265 -5.45 17.86 13.94
C ASP A 265 -4.62 17.17 12.82
N PRO A 266 -4.82 15.87 12.49
CA PRO A 266 -4.17 15.26 11.34
C PRO A 266 -4.47 15.97 10.01
N ALA A 267 -5.72 16.38 9.77
CA ALA A 267 -6.09 17.09 8.55
C ALA A 267 -5.39 18.46 8.46
N ALA A 268 -5.31 19.20 9.57
CA ALA A 268 -4.58 20.45 9.65
C ALA A 268 -3.09 20.26 9.37
N ALA A 269 -2.47 19.21 9.92
CA ALA A 269 -1.07 18.89 9.64
C ALA A 269 -0.85 18.60 8.14
N VAL A 270 -1.70 17.78 7.52
CA VAL A 270 -1.61 17.49 6.07
C VAL A 270 -1.79 18.76 5.23
N LEU A 271 -2.79 19.60 5.57
CA LEU A 271 -3.05 20.83 4.81
C LEU A 271 -1.91 21.85 4.96
N ASP A 272 -1.33 22.00 6.15
CA ASP A 272 -0.17 22.88 6.38
C ASP A 272 1.07 22.31 5.68
N MET A 273 1.27 20.99 5.72
CA MET A 273 2.37 20.30 5.04
C MET A 273 2.38 20.58 3.53
N LEU A 274 1.22 20.55 2.88
CA LEU A 274 1.10 20.81 1.44
C LEU A 274 1.48 22.25 1.02
N HIS A 275 1.60 23.19 1.97
CA HIS A 275 2.11 24.54 1.70
C HIS A 275 3.64 24.60 1.64
N GLN A 276 4.33 23.54 2.06
CA GLN A 276 5.78 23.50 2.08
C GLN A 276 6.34 23.25 0.68
N GLN A 277 7.54 23.77 0.44
CA GLN A 277 8.29 23.54 -0.79
C GLN A 277 8.81 22.10 -0.78
N PRO A 278 8.38 21.23 -1.71
CA PRO A 278 8.84 19.85 -1.69
C PRO A 278 10.32 19.73 -2.08
N ASP A 279 11.01 18.74 -1.51
CA ASP A 279 12.37 18.37 -1.90
C ASP A 279 12.36 17.68 -3.29
N PRO A 280 12.95 18.29 -4.33
CA PRO A 280 13.01 17.73 -5.68
C PRO A 280 13.76 16.40 -5.77
N THR A 281 14.67 16.10 -4.83
CA THR A 281 15.38 14.81 -4.80
C THR A 281 14.42 13.69 -4.42
N ARG A 282 13.57 13.94 -3.41
CA ARG A 282 12.58 13.00 -2.90
C ARG A 282 11.44 12.78 -3.90
N THR A 283 10.94 13.83 -4.56
CA THR A 283 9.90 13.66 -5.59
C THR A 283 10.39 12.87 -6.82
N ARG A 284 11.66 13.03 -7.20
CA ARG A 284 12.27 12.22 -8.26
C ARG A 284 12.52 10.78 -7.84
N ALA A 285 12.99 10.55 -6.61
CA ALA A 285 13.09 9.21 -6.06
C ALA A 285 11.73 8.49 -6.02
N ALA A 286 10.66 9.21 -5.64
CA ALA A 286 9.29 8.68 -5.69
C ALA A 286 8.88 8.25 -7.11
N ARG A 287 9.13 9.11 -8.10
CA ARG A 287 8.90 8.82 -9.53
C ARG A 287 9.66 7.58 -9.98
N ASP A 288 10.96 7.51 -9.69
CA ASP A 288 11.83 6.41 -10.11
C ASP A 288 11.39 5.09 -9.49
N HIS A 289 10.97 5.11 -8.22
CA HIS A 289 10.38 3.94 -7.58
C HIS A 289 9.06 3.50 -8.25
N TRP A 290 8.14 4.41 -8.57
CA TRP A 290 6.90 4.00 -9.25
C TRP A 290 7.14 3.49 -10.68
N LEU A 291 8.14 4.02 -11.40
CA LEU A 291 8.55 3.48 -12.69
C LEU A 291 9.15 2.07 -12.56
N ALA A 292 9.98 1.83 -11.54
CA ALA A 292 10.53 0.50 -11.25
C ALA A 292 9.42 -0.48 -10.84
N MET A 293 8.45 -0.05 -10.03
CA MET A 293 7.26 -0.85 -9.70
C MET A 293 6.51 -1.30 -10.96
N ILE A 294 6.26 -0.39 -11.91
CA ILE A 294 5.58 -0.71 -13.18
C ILE A 294 6.39 -1.73 -13.99
N ALA A 295 7.72 -1.60 -14.03
CA ALA A 295 8.59 -2.53 -14.74
C ALA A 295 8.55 -3.93 -14.13
N ASP A 296 8.74 -4.04 -12.81
CA ASP A 296 8.70 -5.30 -12.07
C ASP A 296 7.31 -5.96 -12.15
N ASN A 297 6.24 -5.16 -12.13
CA ASN A 297 4.88 -5.67 -12.30
C ASN A 297 4.63 -6.26 -13.69
N ARG A 298 5.16 -5.63 -14.75
CA ARG A 298 5.11 -6.20 -16.11
C ARG A 298 5.87 -7.52 -16.18
N GLN A 299 7.04 -7.60 -15.55
CA GLN A 299 7.81 -8.84 -15.45
C GLN A 299 7.02 -9.93 -14.71
N PHE A 300 6.34 -9.60 -13.62
CA PHE A 300 5.42 -10.53 -12.93
C PHE A 300 4.39 -11.13 -13.89
N TRP A 301 3.68 -10.31 -14.67
CA TRP A 301 2.67 -10.82 -15.60
C TRP A 301 3.27 -11.64 -16.74
N ASP A 302 4.44 -11.27 -17.23
CA ASP A 302 5.14 -12.03 -18.27
C ASP A 302 5.57 -13.42 -17.77
N LEU A 303 5.99 -13.52 -16.50
CA LEU A 303 6.33 -14.78 -15.84
C LEU A 303 5.07 -15.63 -15.55
N ALA A 304 4.05 -15.03 -14.92
CA ALA A 304 2.80 -15.71 -14.59
C ALA A 304 2.07 -16.28 -15.82
N GLU A 305 2.14 -15.58 -16.96
CA GLU A 305 1.56 -16.07 -18.23
C GLU A 305 2.41 -17.17 -18.91
N ALA A 306 3.69 -17.27 -18.55
CA ALA A 306 4.61 -18.28 -19.07
C ALA A 306 4.62 -19.57 -18.22
N GLU A 307 4.09 -19.51 -17.00
CA GLU A 307 3.98 -20.67 -16.11
C GLU A 307 3.16 -21.80 -16.75
N THR A 308 3.57 -23.03 -16.42
CA THR A 308 2.99 -24.25 -16.99
C THR A 308 2.31 -25.14 -15.97
N ASP A 309 2.45 -24.80 -14.69
CA ASP A 309 1.76 -25.42 -13.58
C ASP A 309 0.60 -24.55 -13.09
N ASN A 310 -0.16 -25.15 -12.18
CA ASN A 310 -1.29 -24.53 -11.49
C ASN A 310 -1.27 -25.14 -10.08
N GLN A 311 -0.34 -24.67 -9.27
CA GLN A 311 0.04 -25.24 -7.98
C GLN A 311 0.02 -24.19 -6.87
N ALA A 312 -1.18 -23.87 -6.40
CA ALA A 312 -1.40 -22.99 -5.25
C ALA A 312 -0.84 -21.56 -5.45
N GLU A 313 -1.26 -20.94 -6.55
CA GLU A 313 -0.83 -19.59 -6.94
C GLU A 313 -1.29 -18.49 -5.97
N TRP A 314 -0.37 -17.55 -5.70
CA TRP A 314 -0.68 -16.31 -4.98
C TRP A 314 -1.63 -15.42 -5.80
N ILE A 315 -1.16 -15.00 -6.98
CA ILE A 315 -1.91 -14.25 -8.00
C ILE A 315 -1.87 -15.07 -9.29
N PRO A 316 -3.00 -15.66 -9.74
CA PRO A 316 -3.01 -16.51 -10.91
C PRO A 316 -3.03 -15.72 -12.22
N SER A 317 -2.45 -16.29 -13.28
CA SER A 317 -2.78 -15.91 -14.65
C SER A 317 -4.20 -16.36 -15.05
N ASP A 318 -4.64 -15.98 -16.25
CA ASP A 318 -5.90 -16.44 -16.83
C ASP A 318 -5.96 -17.97 -16.97
N ALA A 319 -4.81 -18.66 -17.01
CA ALA A 319 -4.75 -20.11 -17.15
C ALA A 319 -4.78 -20.87 -15.81
N GLN A 320 -4.60 -20.18 -14.68
CA GLN A 320 -4.42 -20.79 -13.36
C GLN A 320 -5.60 -20.53 -12.41
N ASP A 321 -5.56 -21.17 -11.24
CA ASP A 321 -6.50 -20.99 -10.14
C ASP A 321 -5.80 -20.40 -8.92
N GLN A 322 -6.47 -19.49 -8.22
CA GLN A 322 -5.91 -18.90 -7.00
C GLN A 322 -5.98 -19.88 -5.80
N ALA A 323 -4.91 -19.92 -5.00
CA ALA A 323 -4.74 -20.87 -3.90
C ALA A 323 -5.83 -20.81 -2.81
N LEU A 324 -6.21 -19.60 -2.44
CA LEU A 324 -7.11 -19.25 -1.32
C LEU A 324 -8.59 -19.19 -1.73
N GLY A 325 -8.92 -19.59 -2.96
CA GLY A 325 -10.30 -19.57 -3.48
C GLY A 325 -10.82 -18.18 -3.81
N VAL A 326 -9.91 -17.23 -4.04
CA VAL A 326 -10.24 -15.91 -4.53
C VAL A 326 -10.51 -15.96 -6.03
N GLU A 327 -11.62 -15.38 -6.45
CA GLU A 327 -11.90 -15.23 -7.88
C GLU A 327 -11.12 -14.04 -8.46
N PHE A 328 -10.26 -14.37 -9.43
CA PHE A 328 -9.60 -13.45 -10.36
C PHE A 328 -10.27 -13.62 -11.73
N PRO A 329 -10.92 -12.59 -12.28
CA PRO A 329 -11.62 -12.69 -13.57
C PRO A 329 -10.63 -12.79 -14.74
N ASP A 330 -11.01 -13.51 -15.79
CA ASP A 330 -10.22 -13.61 -17.02
C ASP A 330 -9.97 -12.22 -17.65
N GLY A 331 -8.78 -12.03 -18.23
CA GLY A 331 -8.33 -10.79 -18.83
C GLY A 331 -7.89 -9.73 -17.81
N LEU A 332 -7.75 -10.09 -16.52
CA LEU A 332 -7.32 -9.17 -15.47
C LEU A 332 -5.90 -8.66 -15.72
N GLY A 333 -4.95 -9.55 -16.02
CA GLY A 333 -3.56 -9.20 -16.26
C GLY A 333 -3.39 -8.23 -17.43
N GLU A 334 -4.00 -8.53 -18.58
CA GLU A 334 -4.04 -7.62 -19.74
C GLU A 334 -4.65 -6.25 -19.39
N THR A 335 -5.79 -6.27 -18.70
CA THR A 335 -6.50 -5.04 -18.32
C THR A 335 -5.68 -4.19 -17.35
N TRP A 336 -5.01 -4.82 -16.39
CA TRP A 336 -4.15 -4.14 -15.41
C TRP A 336 -2.89 -3.56 -16.06
N ARG A 337 -2.24 -4.29 -16.97
CA ARG A 337 -1.09 -3.77 -17.76
C ARG A 337 -1.45 -2.51 -18.56
N GLY A 338 -2.71 -2.36 -18.98
CA GLY A 338 -3.23 -1.12 -19.55
C GLY A 338 -3.22 0.05 -18.55
N VAL A 339 -3.65 -0.19 -17.30
CA VAL A 339 -3.61 0.82 -16.21
C VAL A 339 -2.16 1.20 -15.87
N LEU A 340 -1.25 0.22 -15.81
CA LEU A 340 0.17 0.47 -15.58
C LEU A 340 0.80 1.33 -16.68
N SER A 341 0.44 1.09 -17.94
CA SER A 341 0.91 1.89 -19.07
C SER A 341 0.40 3.33 -19.03
N ASP A 342 -0.82 3.54 -18.55
CA ASP A 342 -1.36 4.87 -18.28
C ASP A 342 -0.63 5.56 -17.11
N GLY A 343 -0.29 4.83 -16.06
CA GLY A 343 0.54 5.31 -14.94
C GLY A 343 1.94 5.74 -15.40
N GLU A 344 2.62 4.91 -16.19
CA GLU A 344 3.93 5.21 -16.77
C GLU A 344 3.89 6.49 -17.61
N ALA A 345 2.91 6.61 -18.50
CA ALA A 345 2.77 7.78 -19.37
C ALA A 345 2.55 9.09 -18.59
N LEU A 346 1.89 9.04 -17.43
CA LEU A 346 1.76 10.19 -16.53
C LEU A 346 3.08 10.54 -15.83
N LEU A 347 3.83 9.52 -15.40
CA LEU A 347 5.11 9.67 -14.73
C LEU A 347 6.21 10.15 -15.69
N THR A 348 6.11 9.85 -16.98
CA THR A 348 7.08 10.26 -18.02
C THR A 348 6.68 11.53 -18.78
N SER A 349 5.60 12.22 -18.38
CA SER A 349 5.09 13.42 -19.05
C SER A 349 4.61 13.19 -20.50
N GLU A 350 4.36 11.93 -20.88
CA GLU A 350 3.77 11.58 -22.18
C GLU A 350 2.26 11.83 -22.23
N LYS A 351 1.61 11.71 -21.06
CA LYS A 351 0.20 12.06 -20.85
C LYS A 351 0.06 12.97 -19.64
N SER A 352 -1.06 13.70 -19.60
CA SER A 352 -1.40 14.62 -18.53
C SER A 352 -2.72 14.24 -17.84
N PHE A 353 -2.89 14.62 -16.58
CA PHE A 353 -4.20 14.51 -15.93
C PHE A 353 -5.16 15.56 -16.47
N PRO A 354 -6.44 15.22 -16.69
CA PRO A 354 -7.43 16.23 -17.03
C PRO A 354 -7.71 17.14 -15.84
N PHE A 355 -7.56 18.45 -16.01
CA PHE A 355 -7.97 19.41 -14.99
C PHE A 355 -9.51 19.52 -14.95
N TRP A 356 -10.08 19.54 -13.75
CA TRP A 356 -11.53 19.40 -13.56
C TRP A 356 -12.37 20.59 -14.02
N ARG A 357 -11.79 21.78 -14.13
CA ARG A 357 -12.54 23.02 -14.45
C ARG A 357 -12.62 23.32 -15.94
N VAL A 358 -11.58 22.98 -16.68
CA VAL A 358 -11.39 23.31 -18.09
C VAL A 358 -10.55 22.22 -18.74
N PRO A 359 -10.69 21.98 -20.06
CA PRO A 359 -10.00 20.89 -20.76
C PRO A 359 -8.52 21.21 -21.00
N VAL A 360 -7.75 21.34 -19.92
CA VAL A 360 -6.29 21.50 -19.91
C VAL A 360 -5.65 20.33 -19.17
N GLY A 361 -4.49 19.89 -19.62
CA GLY A 361 -3.70 18.86 -18.97
C GLY A 361 -2.92 19.38 -17.77
N VAL A 362 -2.70 18.54 -16.76
CA VAL A 362 -1.75 18.76 -15.65
C VAL A 362 -0.65 17.72 -15.75
N ASP A 363 0.60 18.17 -15.92
CA ASP A 363 1.76 17.30 -16.10
C ASP A 363 2.33 16.84 -14.73
N LEU A 364 2.06 15.58 -14.37
CA LEU A 364 2.58 14.99 -13.14
C LEU A 364 4.10 14.80 -13.19
N GLY A 365 4.63 14.28 -14.31
CA GLY A 365 6.07 14.06 -14.46
C GLY A 365 6.87 15.36 -14.33
N ALA A 366 6.36 16.47 -14.88
CA ALA A 366 6.97 17.78 -14.73
C ALA A 366 6.92 18.29 -13.28
N TRP A 367 5.83 18.04 -12.55
CA TRP A 367 5.74 18.35 -11.12
C TRP A 367 6.72 17.51 -10.29
N LEU A 368 6.85 16.22 -10.58
CA LEU A 368 7.81 15.34 -9.88
C LEU A 368 9.26 15.76 -10.14
N GLU A 369 9.57 16.24 -11.35
CA GLU A 369 10.92 16.71 -11.70
C GLU A 369 11.27 18.05 -11.03
N ASN A 370 10.34 19.01 -11.03
CA ASN A 370 10.53 20.34 -10.47
C ASN A 370 9.32 20.74 -9.62
N PRO A 371 9.18 20.23 -8.38
CA PRO A 371 7.98 20.41 -7.59
C PRO A 371 7.82 21.84 -7.06
N THR A 372 6.57 22.29 -6.96
CA THR A 372 6.16 23.46 -6.17
C THR A 372 5.14 23.04 -5.11
N PRO A 373 4.86 23.88 -4.09
CA PRO A 373 3.86 23.58 -3.08
C PRO A 373 2.50 23.27 -3.72
N LEU A 374 1.73 22.39 -3.09
CA LEU A 374 0.40 21.98 -3.54
C LEU A 374 -0.70 22.35 -2.51
N PRO A 375 -0.83 23.63 -2.12
CA PRO A 375 -1.89 24.06 -1.23
C PRO A 375 -3.24 23.65 -1.79
N LEU A 376 -4.08 22.96 -0.99
CA LEU A 376 -5.35 22.41 -1.48
C LEU A 376 -6.24 23.48 -2.13
N THR A 377 -6.26 24.69 -1.57
CA THR A 377 -7.01 25.82 -2.14
C THR A 377 -6.49 26.22 -3.52
N GLY A 378 -5.18 26.13 -3.74
CA GLY A 378 -4.53 26.38 -5.02
C GLY A 378 -4.65 25.27 -6.04
N VAL A 379 -4.63 24.01 -5.60
CA VAL A 379 -4.89 22.86 -6.46
C VAL A 379 -6.32 22.87 -6.95
N VAL A 380 -7.29 23.10 -6.05
CA VAL A 380 -8.71 23.19 -6.41
C VAL A 380 -8.97 24.36 -7.36
N GLN A 381 -8.40 25.54 -7.07
CA GLN A 381 -8.60 26.71 -7.93
C GLN A 381 -7.86 26.57 -9.28
N GLY A 382 -6.65 26.04 -9.28
CA GLY A 382 -5.75 25.87 -10.43
C GLY A 382 -4.41 26.61 -10.32
N TRP A 383 -4.30 27.68 -9.52
CA TRP A 383 -3.10 28.53 -9.48
C TRP A 383 -1.84 27.81 -8.97
N ALA A 384 -1.98 26.76 -8.15
CA ALA A 384 -0.84 25.96 -7.72
C ALA A 384 -0.35 24.98 -8.80
N LEU A 385 -1.19 24.74 -9.82
CA LEU A 385 -0.89 23.85 -10.94
C LEU A 385 -0.50 24.61 -12.21
N ASP A 386 -0.59 25.94 -12.20
CA ASP A 386 -0.32 26.81 -13.35
C ASP A 386 1.01 26.51 -14.07
N PRO A 387 2.14 26.27 -13.37
CA PRO A 387 3.40 25.93 -14.02
C PRO A 387 3.40 24.57 -14.76
N TYR A 388 2.42 23.71 -14.47
CA TYR A 388 2.32 22.34 -15.00
C TYR A 388 1.12 22.15 -15.91
N PHE A 389 0.39 23.22 -16.23
CA PHE A 389 -0.58 23.16 -17.30
C PHE A 389 0.13 22.90 -18.63
N THR A 390 -0.38 21.92 -19.36
CA THR A 390 0.25 21.43 -20.59
C THR A 390 -0.78 21.10 -21.67
N ASP A 391 -0.33 21.16 -22.92
CA ASP A 391 -1.05 20.68 -24.10
C ASP A 391 -0.76 19.19 -24.40
N THR A 392 0.07 18.53 -23.59
CA THR A 392 0.31 17.07 -23.66
C THR A 392 -1.04 16.33 -23.63
N PRO A 393 -1.25 15.30 -24.47
CA PRO A 393 -2.49 14.55 -24.51
C PRO A 393 -2.98 14.12 -23.12
N MET A 394 -4.25 14.39 -22.82
CA MET A 394 -4.84 14.00 -21.54
C MET A 394 -5.06 12.49 -21.48
N LEU A 395 -4.88 11.93 -20.30
CA LEU A 395 -5.25 10.56 -20.00
C LEU A 395 -6.75 10.35 -20.20
N THR A 396 -7.10 9.29 -20.92
CA THR A 396 -8.49 8.83 -21.04
C THR A 396 -8.80 7.83 -19.92
N PRO A 397 -10.00 7.84 -19.33
CA PRO A 397 -10.33 6.91 -18.26
C PRO A 397 -10.61 5.47 -18.75
N GLU A 398 -10.27 5.13 -20.00
CA GLU A 398 -10.67 3.87 -20.65
C GLU A 398 -10.13 2.63 -19.95
N ASN A 399 -8.81 2.54 -19.73
CA ASN A 399 -8.19 1.39 -19.04
C ASN A 399 -8.71 1.26 -17.60
N TRP A 400 -8.78 2.38 -16.87
CA TRP A 400 -9.37 2.40 -15.52
C TRP A 400 -10.84 1.96 -15.50
N THR A 401 -11.61 2.37 -16.50
CA THR A 401 -13.02 1.99 -16.63
C THR A 401 -13.16 0.51 -16.97
N ARG A 402 -12.31 -0.03 -17.85
CA ARG A 402 -12.25 -1.47 -18.17
C ARG A 402 -11.93 -2.27 -16.91
N PHE A 403 -10.88 -1.87 -16.18
CA PHE A 403 -10.47 -2.48 -14.92
C PHE A 403 -11.58 -2.47 -13.87
N SER A 404 -12.10 -1.29 -13.53
CA SER A 404 -13.13 -1.15 -12.49
C SER A 404 -14.44 -1.89 -12.83
N ARG A 405 -14.80 -1.99 -14.12
CA ARG A 405 -15.93 -2.84 -14.55
C ARG A 405 -15.64 -4.33 -14.39
N LEU A 406 -14.42 -4.76 -14.71
CA LEU A 406 -14.01 -6.16 -14.64
C LEU A 406 -14.03 -6.69 -13.20
N VAL A 407 -13.47 -5.92 -12.25
CA VAL A 407 -13.37 -6.36 -10.84
C VAL A 407 -14.51 -5.85 -9.96
N GLY A 408 -15.31 -4.89 -10.46
CA GLY A 408 -16.50 -4.37 -9.79
C GLY A 408 -16.21 -3.76 -8.42
N GLY A 409 -17.01 -4.14 -7.41
CA GLY A 409 -16.85 -3.68 -6.03
C GLY A 409 -15.50 -4.02 -5.37
N ARG A 410 -14.68 -4.85 -6.01
CA ARG A 410 -13.33 -5.22 -5.56
C ARG A 410 -12.23 -4.29 -6.07
N THR A 411 -12.55 -3.23 -6.82
CA THR A 411 -11.57 -2.32 -7.47
C THR A 411 -10.43 -1.89 -6.55
N GLY A 412 -10.73 -1.35 -5.36
CA GLY A 412 -9.68 -0.87 -4.45
C GLY A 412 -8.79 -1.98 -3.91
N MET A 413 -9.34 -3.16 -3.62
CA MET A 413 -8.58 -4.32 -3.17
C MET A 413 -7.73 -4.90 -4.29
N MET A 414 -8.28 -5.08 -5.50
CA MET A 414 -7.50 -5.57 -6.64
C MET A 414 -6.39 -4.59 -7.04
N MET A 415 -6.65 -3.29 -7.04
CA MET A 415 -5.60 -2.29 -7.28
C MET A 415 -4.45 -2.45 -6.29
N PHE A 416 -4.76 -2.72 -5.03
CA PHE A 416 -3.76 -2.93 -3.99
C PHE A 416 -3.09 -4.31 -4.07
N THR A 417 -3.79 -5.37 -4.43
CA THR A 417 -3.15 -6.69 -4.59
C THR A 417 -2.25 -6.73 -5.83
N LEU A 418 -2.64 -6.03 -6.91
CA LEU A 418 -1.93 -6.03 -8.19
C LEU A 418 -0.90 -4.89 -8.35
N ASN A 419 -0.77 -4.05 -7.31
CA ASN A 419 -0.11 -2.74 -7.26
C ASN A 419 0.90 -2.35 -8.36
#